data_AF-A0A938D8M4-F1
#
_entry.id   AF-A0A938D8M4-F1
#
_cell.length_a   1.000
_cell.length_b   1.000
_cell.length_c   1.000
_cell.angle_alpha   90.00
_cell.angle_beta   90.00
_cell.angle_gamma   90.00
#
_symmetry.space_group_name_H-M   'P 1'
#
loop_
_entity.id
_entity.type
_entity.pdbx_description
1 polymer ?
#
loop_
_entity_poly.entity_id
_entity_poly.type
_entity_poly.pdbx_seq_one_letter_code
_entity_poly.pdbx_strand_id
1 'polypeptide(L)'
;MSPYAPPTEKLAPPTDDGSPRTLTFFNMNTQQTITSTYRRGGQYVPAELQKLSAFLLDHKSGEMIAMDPELFDILWHVQRRLGSSSFEVLSAYRSPQTNAVLASMSRGVARNSLHTQGQAIDIRVPGFSPYQVREVARELGLGGVGYYPRTGFVHVDTGPVRYW
;
A
#
# COMPACT_ATOMS: atom_id res chain seq x y z
N MET A 1 3.96 39.41 -3.67
CA MET A 1 2.76 38.70 -3.17
C MET A 1 2.34 37.72 -4.26
N SER A 2 2.62 36.43 -4.08
CA SER A 2 2.24 35.38 -5.05
C SER A 2 1.13 34.55 -4.43
N PRO A 3 -0.11 34.58 -4.94
CA PRO A 3 -1.16 33.71 -4.46
C PRO A 3 -1.19 32.46 -5.36
N TYR A 4 -0.28 31.52 -5.12
CA TYR A 4 -0.51 30.15 -5.60
C TYR A 4 -1.12 29.36 -4.45
N ALA A 5 -2.44 29.45 -4.32
CA ALA A 5 -3.20 28.51 -3.52
C ALA A 5 -3.20 27.17 -4.27
N PRO A 6 -2.84 26.04 -3.64
CA PRO A 6 -2.98 24.73 -4.29
C PRO A 6 -4.48 24.43 -4.49
N PRO A 7 -4.85 23.71 -5.57
CA PRO A 7 -6.23 23.32 -5.82
C PRO A 7 -6.75 22.43 -4.69
N THR A 8 -7.82 22.85 -4.03
CA THR A 8 -8.53 22.14 -2.96
C THR A 8 -9.63 21.24 -3.53
N GLU A 9 -9.35 20.49 -4.59
CA GLU A 9 -10.28 19.49 -5.11
C GLU A 9 -9.60 18.12 -5.02
N LYS A 10 -10.22 17.21 -4.25
CA LYS A 10 -9.93 15.78 -4.34
C LYS A 10 -10.01 15.44 -5.83
N LEU A 11 -8.87 15.12 -6.46
CA LEU A 11 -8.90 14.59 -7.82
C LEU A 11 -9.87 13.41 -7.79
N ALA A 12 -10.92 13.48 -8.59
CA ALA A 12 -11.79 12.33 -8.77
C ALA A 12 -10.88 11.16 -9.15
N PRO A 13 -11.03 9.97 -8.51
CA PRO A 13 -10.28 8.82 -8.93
C PRO A 13 -10.46 8.66 -10.45
N PRO A 14 -9.39 8.35 -11.21
CA PRO A 14 -9.49 8.17 -12.66
C PRO A 14 -10.72 7.33 -12.98
N THR A 15 -11.54 7.80 -13.93
CA THR A 15 -12.74 7.07 -14.37
C THR A 15 -12.34 5.63 -14.66
N ASP A 16 -13.00 4.70 -13.95
CA ASP A 16 -12.74 3.28 -14.08
C ASP A 16 -13.26 2.83 -15.45
N ASP A 17 -12.37 2.83 -16.44
CA ASP A 17 -12.63 2.45 -17.83
C ASP A 17 -12.90 0.95 -18.01
N GLY A 18 -13.06 0.22 -16.90
CA GLY A 18 -13.23 -1.22 -16.87
C GLY A 18 -11.95 -1.99 -17.16
N SER A 19 -10.80 -1.30 -17.35
CA SER A 19 -9.54 -1.96 -17.63
C SER A 19 -9.15 -2.91 -16.48
N PRO A 20 -8.53 -4.05 -16.79
CA PRO A 20 -8.01 -4.94 -15.77
C PRO A 20 -6.97 -4.22 -14.91
N ARG A 21 -7.10 -4.36 -13.59
CA ARG A 21 -6.08 -3.88 -12.65
C ARG A 21 -5.22 -5.03 -12.20
N THR A 22 -3.94 -4.94 -12.52
CA THR A 22 -2.93 -5.96 -12.24
C THR A 22 -1.81 -5.35 -11.41
N LEU A 23 -1.41 -6.07 -10.36
CA LEU A 23 -0.28 -5.71 -9.50
C LEU A 23 0.71 -6.87 -9.46
N THR A 24 2.00 -6.53 -9.40
CA THR A 24 3.08 -7.47 -9.15
C THR A 24 3.78 -7.09 -7.86
N PHE A 25 3.90 -8.06 -6.95
CA PHE A 25 4.58 -7.90 -5.67
C PHE A 25 5.72 -8.89 -5.55
N PHE A 26 6.87 -8.41 -5.09
CA PHE A 26 7.95 -9.22 -4.54
C PHE A 26 7.96 -9.05 -3.02
N ASN A 27 7.82 -10.13 -2.25
CA ASN A 27 7.84 -10.05 -0.79
C ASN A 27 9.26 -10.23 -0.26
N MET A 28 9.81 -9.19 0.37
CA MET A 28 11.20 -9.16 0.85
C MET A 28 11.47 -10.19 1.95
N ASN A 29 10.45 -10.66 2.67
CA ASN A 29 10.62 -11.61 3.78
C ASN A 29 10.54 -13.06 3.29
N THR A 30 9.64 -13.35 2.36
CA THR A 30 9.44 -14.72 1.84
C THR A 30 10.19 -15.01 0.54
N GLN A 31 10.75 -13.96 -0.10
CA GLN A 31 11.40 -14.02 -1.41
C GLN A 31 10.51 -14.58 -2.53
N GLN A 32 9.20 -14.48 -2.37
CA GLN A 32 8.23 -14.92 -3.36
C GLN A 32 7.73 -13.74 -4.20
N THR A 33 7.32 -14.03 -5.43
CA THR A 33 6.65 -13.07 -6.32
C THR A 33 5.23 -13.53 -6.60
N ILE A 34 4.30 -12.58 -6.65
CA ILE A 34 2.94 -12.81 -7.17
C ILE A 34 2.60 -11.72 -8.19
N THR A 35 1.91 -12.11 -9.25
CA THR A 35 1.23 -11.20 -10.18
C THR A 35 -0.24 -11.57 -10.18
N SER A 36 -1.11 -10.60 -9.90
CA SER A 36 -2.54 -10.84 -9.73
C SER A 36 -3.36 -9.75 -10.41
N THR A 37 -4.34 -10.17 -11.21
CA THR A 37 -5.33 -9.27 -11.81
C THR A 37 -6.57 -9.24 -10.92
N TYR A 38 -6.51 -8.41 -9.87
CA TYR A 38 -7.49 -8.42 -8.78
C TYR A 38 -8.80 -7.68 -9.11
N ARG A 39 -8.83 -6.89 -10.20
CA ARG A 39 -10.03 -6.20 -10.67
C ARG A 39 -10.16 -6.31 -12.18
N ARG A 40 -11.36 -6.57 -12.69
CA ARG A 40 -11.66 -6.69 -14.13
C ARG A 40 -13.09 -6.27 -14.41
N GLY A 41 -13.31 -5.47 -15.47
CA GLY A 41 -14.66 -5.00 -15.81
C GLY A 41 -15.31 -4.20 -14.68
N GLY A 42 -14.49 -3.44 -13.94
CA GLY A 42 -14.90 -2.65 -12.77
C GLY A 42 -15.20 -3.44 -11.50
N GLN A 43 -15.17 -4.78 -11.53
CA GLN A 43 -15.46 -5.65 -10.39
C GLN A 43 -14.19 -6.27 -9.80
N TYR A 44 -14.15 -6.40 -8.48
CA TYR A 44 -13.11 -7.19 -7.83
C TYR A 44 -13.26 -8.67 -8.16
N VAL A 45 -12.14 -9.38 -8.26
CA VAL A 45 -12.09 -10.82 -8.50
C VAL A 45 -11.80 -11.51 -7.16
N PRO A 46 -12.81 -12.13 -6.49
CA PRO A 46 -12.65 -12.61 -5.11
C PRO A 46 -11.50 -13.61 -4.93
N ALA A 47 -11.32 -14.52 -5.89
CA ALA A 47 -10.24 -15.50 -5.85
C ALA A 47 -8.85 -14.85 -5.89
N GLU A 48 -8.70 -13.73 -6.60
CA GLU A 48 -7.44 -13.00 -6.69
C GLU A 48 -7.17 -12.17 -5.44
N LEU A 49 -8.21 -11.55 -4.84
CA LEU A 49 -8.11 -10.90 -3.53
C LEU A 49 -7.70 -11.89 -2.44
N GLN A 50 -8.20 -13.13 -2.47
CA GLN A 50 -7.81 -14.18 -1.53
C GLN A 50 -6.33 -14.57 -1.71
N LYS A 51 -5.86 -14.73 -2.96
CA LYS A 51 -4.44 -15.00 -3.24
C LYS A 51 -3.54 -13.87 -2.74
N LEU A 52 -3.91 -12.61 -3.00
CA LEU A 52 -3.18 -11.45 -2.50
C LEU A 52 -3.15 -11.41 -0.97
N SER A 53 -4.28 -11.67 -0.32
CA SER A 53 -4.38 -11.72 1.14
C SER A 53 -3.49 -12.81 1.75
N ALA A 54 -3.47 -14.00 1.14
CA ALA A 54 -2.59 -15.09 1.56
C ALA A 54 -1.11 -14.76 1.31
N PHE A 55 -0.76 -14.10 0.20
CA PHE A 55 0.61 -13.66 -0.09
C PHE A 55 1.11 -12.58 0.88
N LEU A 56 0.20 -11.74 1.37
CA LEU A 56 0.46 -10.59 2.25
C LEU A 56 0.24 -10.89 3.74
N LEU A 57 0.14 -12.17 4.10
CA LEU A 57 0.00 -12.64 5.48
C LEU A 57 1.17 -12.19 6.36
N ASP A 58 0.99 -12.27 7.68
CA ASP A 58 2.08 -12.04 8.62
C ASP A 58 3.04 -13.23 8.61
N HIS A 59 4.18 -13.09 7.93
CA HIS A 59 5.15 -14.18 7.78
C HIS A 59 5.73 -14.71 9.09
N LYS A 60 5.62 -13.95 10.20
CA LYS A 60 6.13 -14.37 11.51
C LYS A 60 5.16 -15.30 12.25
N SER A 61 3.87 -15.03 12.17
CA SER A 61 2.83 -15.84 12.83
C SER A 61 2.17 -16.85 11.89
N GLY A 62 2.25 -16.63 10.57
CA GLY A 62 1.49 -17.36 9.56
C GLY A 62 0.03 -16.95 9.47
N GLU A 63 -0.43 -15.99 10.28
CA GLU A 63 -1.81 -15.53 10.27
C GLU A 63 -2.11 -14.69 9.03
N MET A 64 -3.29 -14.92 8.44
CA MET A 64 -3.83 -14.12 7.35
C MET A 64 -5.19 -13.55 7.72
N ILE A 65 -5.51 -12.40 7.15
CA ILE A 65 -6.86 -11.85 7.11
C ILE A 65 -7.16 -11.40 5.68
N ALA A 66 -8.40 -11.05 5.38
CA ALA A 66 -8.71 -10.35 4.15
C ALA A 66 -8.04 -8.97 4.14
N MET A 67 -7.22 -8.71 3.13
CA MET A 67 -6.68 -7.37 2.87
C MET A 67 -7.76 -6.49 2.24
N ASP A 68 -7.72 -5.20 2.56
CA ASP A 68 -8.64 -4.20 2.02
C ASP A 68 -8.44 -4.04 0.50
N PRO A 69 -9.45 -4.32 -0.34
CA PRO A 69 -9.34 -4.15 -1.80
C PRO A 69 -9.01 -2.72 -2.23
N GLU A 70 -9.42 -1.71 -1.46
CA GLU A 70 -9.11 -0.30 -1.77
C GLU A 70 -7.61 -0.01 -1.66
N LEU A 71 -6.88 -0.74 -0.81
CA LEU A 71 -5.43 -0.61 -0.70
C LEU A 71 -4.75 -1.00 -2.03
N PHE A 72 -5.26 -2.03 -2.70
CA PHE A 72 -4.77 -2.44 -4.01
C PHE A 72 -5.08 -1.39 -5.09
N ASP A 73 -6.24 -0.74 -5.00
CA ASP A 73 -6.59 0.37 -5.90
C ASP A 73 -5.64 1.57 -5.73
N ILE A 74 -5.27 1.94 -4.50
CA ILE A 74 -4.25 2.99 -4.26
C ILE A 74 -2.92 2.59 -4.92
N LEU A 75 -2.45 1.37 -4.67
CA LEU A 75 -1.19 0.88 -5.24
C LEU A 75 -1.21 0.83 -6.77
N TRP A 76 -2.34 0.45 -7.38
CA TRP A 76 -2.47 0.45 -8.83
C TRP A 76 -2.37 1.87 -9.41
N HIS A 77 -2.95 2.87 -8.75
CA HIS A 77 -2.79 4.26 -9.14
C HIS A 77 -1.34 4.75 -8.99
N VAL A 78 -0.65 4.36 -7.91
CA VAL A 78 0.79 4.65 -7.74
C VAL A 78 1.61 4.02 -8.87
N GLN A 79 1.38 2.73 -9.17
CA GLN A 79 2.05 2.02 -10.26
C GLN A 79 1.90 2.75 -11.59
N ARG A 80 0.68 3.18 -11.93
CA ARG A 80 0.40 3.89 -13.17
C ARG A 80 1.05 5.26 -13.26
N ARG A 81 1.06 6.04 -12.17
CA ARG A 81 1.69 7.37 -12.16
C ARG A 81 3.20 7.29 -12.25
N LEU A 82 3.81 6.27 -11.62
CA LEU A 82 5.26 6.06 -11.70
C LEU A 82 5.69 5.40 -13.01
N GLY A 83 4.81 4.65 -13.68
CA GLY A 83 5.20 3.77 -14.78
C GLY A 83 6.02 2.57 -14.31
N SER A 84 5.80 2.12 -13.06
CA SER A 84 6.47 0.94 -12.50
C SER A 84 5.79 -0.36 -12.95
N SER A 85 6.53 -1.47 -12.89
CA SER A 85 6.04 -2.82 -13.15
C SER A 85 5.85 -3.67 -11.90
N SER A 86 6.37 -3.26 -10.74
CA SER A 86 6.29 -4.03 -9.50
C SER A 86 6.51 -3.20 -8.23
N PHE A 87 6.18 -3.80 -7.10
CA PHE A 87 6.47 -3.33 -5.76
C PHE A 87 7.30 -4.37 -5.00
N GLU A 88 8.22 -3.91 -4.17
CA GLU A 88 8.82 -4.74 -3.12
C GLU A 88 8.04 -4.50 -1.83
N VAL A 89 7.49 -5.56 -1.24
CA VAL A 89 6.70 -5.51 -0.01
C VAL A 89 7.59 -5.83 1.18
N LEU A 90 7.67 -4.90 2.12
CA LEU A 90 8.41 -5.07 3.38
C LEU A 90 7.49 -5.61 4.48
N SER A 91 6.24 -5.14 4.52
CA SER A 91 5.24 -5.56 5.50
C SER A 91 3.83 -5.21 5.02
N ALA A 92 2.85 -6.07 5.30
CA ALA A 92 1.44 -5.85 4.99
C ALA A 92 0.60 -6.17 6.23
N TYR A 93 -0.16 -7.27 6.28
CA TYR A 93 -0.84 -7.65 7.51
C TYR A 93 0.18 -7.94 8.62
N ARG A 94 -0.15 -7.49 9.84
CA ARG A 94 0.58 -7.82 11.07
C ARG A 94 -0.40 -8.39 12.09
N SER A 95 -0.13 -9.59 12.59
CA SER A 95 -0.88 -10.11 13.74
C SER A 95 -0.74 -9.16 14.95
N PRO A 96 -1.72 -9.15 15.88
CA PRO A 96 -1.62 -8.37 17.11
C PRO A 96 -0.30 -8.66 17.87
N GLN A 97 0.12 -9.92 17.90
CA GLN A 97 1.38 -10.37 18.49
C GLN A 97 2.59 -9.69 17.83
N THR A 98 2.73 -9.79 16.50
CA THR A 98 3.83 -9.15 15.76
C THR A 98 3.82 -7.64 15.92
N ASN A 99 2.65 -7.00 15.87
CA ASN A 99 2.52 -5.55 16.04
C ASN A 99 2.96 -5.11 17.45
N ALA A 100 2.60 -5.86 18.50
CA ALA A 100 3.02 -5.59 19.87
C ALA A 100 4.54 -5.70 20.05
N VAL A 101 5.16 -6.73 19.46
CA VAL A 101 6.63 -6.89 19.47
C VAL A 101 7.32 -5.73 18.76
N LEU A 102 6.84 -5.30 17.60
CA LEU A 102 7.43 -4.15 16.89
C LEU A 102 7.23 -2.84 17.66
N ALA A 103 6.09 -2.65 18.31
CA ALA A 103 5.80 -1.47 19.13
C ALA A 103 6.64 -1.40 20.42
N SER A 104 7.10 -2.53 20.97
CA SER A 104 8.04 -2.51 22.10
C SER A 104 9.46 -2.13 21.67
N MET A 105 9.83 -2.41 20.42
CA MET A 105 11.15 -2.12 19.86
C MET A 105 11.28 -0.72 19.28
N SER A 106 10.17 -0.04 18.96
CA SER A 106 10.17 1.26 18.29
C SER A 106 9.02 2.15 18.74
N ARG A 107 9.33 3.44 18.96
CA ARG A 107 8.32 4.48 19.20
C ARG A 107 7.48 4.82 17.95
N GLY A 108 7.85 4.29 16.78
CA GLY A 108 7.21 4.60 15.50
C GLY A 108 6.04 3.69 15.12
N VAL A 109 5.66 2.71 15.94
CA VAL A 109 4.55 1.80 15.66
C VAL A 109 3.33 2.21 16.50
N ALA A 110 2.24 2.58 15.83
CA ALA A 110 1.00 2.94 16.50
C ALA A 110 0.33 1.70 17.14
N ARG A 111 -0.27 1.88 18.32
CA ARG A 111 -1.08 0.84 18.97
C ARG A 111 -2.29 0.44 18.12
N ASN A 112 -2.85 1.40 17.37
CA ASN A 112 -3.94 1.20 16.41
C ASN A 112 -3.39 1.21 14.97
N SER A 113 -2.45 0.31 14.69
CA SER A 113 -1.84 0.21 13.36
C SER A 113 -2.84 -0.34 12.34
N LEU A 114 -3.00 0.32 11.19
CA LEU A 114 -3.86 -0.18 10.11
C LEU A 114 -3.32 -1.47 9.47
N HIS A 115 -2.06 -1.83 9.72
CA HIS A 115 -1.53 -3.15 9.37
C HIS A 115 -2.28 -4.29 10.05
N THR A 116 -2.77 -4.12 11.29
CA THR A 116 -3.52 -5.18 11.99
C THR A 116 -4.95 -5.34 11.48
N GLN A 117 -5.38 -4.43 10.60
CA GLN A 117 -6.71 -4.41 9.98
C GLN A 117 -6.64 -4.77 8.49
N GLY A 118 -5.45 -5.08 7.95
CA GLY A 118 -5.29 -5.41 6.53
C GLY A 118 -5.45 -4.20 5.62
N GLN A 119 -5.30 -3.01 6.19
CA GLN A 119 -5.57 -1.71 5.54
C GLN A 119 -4.28 -0.94 5.26
N ALA A 120 -3.10 -1.54 5.46
CA ALA A 120 -1.83 -0.87 5.24
C ALA A 120 -0.74 -1.78 4.69
N ILE A 121 0.21 -1.16 4.00
CA ILE A 121 1.36 -1.82 3.40
C ILE A 121 2.59 -0.90 3.39
N ASP A 122 3.75 -1.49 3.68
CA ASP A 122 5.05 -0.84 3.58
C ASP A 122 5.76 -1.35 2.32
N ILE A 123 6.08 -0.44 1.40
CA ILE A 123 6.57 -0.76 0.07
C ILE A 123 7.84 0.01 -0.33
N ARG A 124 8.57 -0.57 -1.28
CA ARG A 124 9.49 0.11 -2.20
C ARG A 124 9.03 -0.11 -3.64
N VAL A 125 9.50 0.75 -4.53
CA VAL A 125 9.26 0.62 -5.97
C VAL A 125 10.62 0.62 -6.66
N PRO A 126 11.06 -0.51 -7.25
CA PRO A 126 12.34 -0.59 -7.94
C PRO A 126 12.49 0.52 -9.00
N GLY A 127 13.66 1.17 -9.02
CA GLY A 127 13.94 2.29 -9.92
C GLY A 127 13.45 3.66 -9.44
N PHE A 128 12.74 3.75 -8.31
CA PHE A 128 12.27 5.02 -7.74
C PHE A 128 12.77 5.22 -6.32
N SER A 129 13.16 6.45 -6.00
CA SER A 129 13.47 6.82 -4.62
C SER A 129 12.19 6.78 -3.76
N PRO A 130 12.29 6.48 -2.45
CA PRO A 130 11.16 6.56 -1.54
C PRO A 130 10.49 7.95 -1.53
N TYR A 131 11.24 9.02 -1.84
CA TYR A 131 10.68 10.36 -2.01
C TYR A 131 9.75 10.46 -3.22
N GLN A 132 10.13 9.94 -4.39
CA GLN A 132 9.26 9.95 -5.56
C GLN A 132 7.98 9.13 -5.32
N VAL A 133 8.12 7.97 -4.69
CA VAL A 133 6.97 7.11 -4.34
C VAL A 133 6.02 7.82 -3.39
N ARG A 134 6.54 8.48 -2.34
CA ARG A 134 5.70 9.20 -1.37
C ARG A 134 4.96 10.37 -2.02
N GLU A 135 5.60 11.14 -2.91
CA GLU A 135 4.97 12.32 -3.51
C GLU A 135 3.80 11.87 -4.39
N VAL A 136 3.99 10.82 -5.19
CA VAL A 136 2.92 10.22 -5.99
C VAL A 136 1.78 9.72 -5.11
N ALA A 137 2.07 8.94 -4.06
CA ALA A 137 1.04 8.43 -3.16
C ALA A 137 0.30 9.57 -2.43
N ARG A 138 1.02 10.62 -2.01
CA ARG A 138 0.47 11.81 -1.35
C ARG A 138 -0.49 12.56 -2.25
N GLU A 139 -0.09 12.81 -3.50
CA GLU A 139 -0.90 13.52 -4.51
C GLU A 139 -2.18 12.79 -4.90
N LEU A 140 -2.25 11.47 -4.72
CA LEU A 140 -3.49 10.73 -4.95
C LEU A 140 -4.55 11.11 -3.92
N GLY A 141 -4.18 11.44 -2.68
CA GLY A 141 -5.13 11.85 -1.63
C GLY A 141 -6.17 10.76 -1.28
N LEU A 142 -5.80 9.49 -1.48
CA LEU A 142 -6.69 8.33 -1.28
C LEU A 142 -6.52 7.62 0.07
N GLY A 143 -5.60 8.09 0.92
CA GLY A 143 -5.35 7.48 2.21
C GLY A 143 -4.15 8.06 2.96
N GLY A 144 -3.70 7.39 4.03
CA GLY A 144 -2.52 7.78 4.78
C GLY A 144 -1.22 7.43 4.04
N VAL A 145 -0.21 8.32 4.12
CA VAL A 145 1.13 8.07 3.56
C VAL A 145 2.21 8.40 4.58
N GLY A 146 3.04 7.43 4.93
CA GLY A 146 4.19 7.61 5.81
C GLY A 146 5.51 7.54 5.05
N TYR A 147 6.44 8.44 5.33
CA TYR A 147 7.74 8.51 4.68
C TYR A 147 8.89 8.13 5.61
N TYR A 148 9.59 7.05 5.26
CA TYR A 148 10.69 6.52 6.07
C TYR A 148 12.02 6.56 5.31
N PRO A 149 12.70 7.73 5.22
CA PRO A 149 13.91 7.89 4.41
C PRO A 149 15.08 7.06 4.93
N ARG A 150 15.19 6.87 6.24
CA ARG A 150 16.31 6.14 6.86
C ARG A 150 16.28 4.64 6.57
N THR A 151 15.09 4.04 6.59
CA THR A 151 14.86 2.63 6.26
C THR A 151 14.52 2.42 4.78
N GLY A 152 14.23 3.51 4.06
CA GLY A 152 14.05 3.55 2.63
C GLY A 152 12.75 2.92 2.15
N PHE A 153 11.62 3.15 2.81
CA PHE A 153 10.31 2.66 2.36
C PHE A 153 9.21 3.73 2.52
N VAL A 154 8.07 3.48 1.89
CA VAL A 154 6.85 4.28 2.01
C VAL A 154 5.74 3.42 2.59
N HIS A 155 5.06 3.93 3.60
CA HIS A 155 3.83 3.36 4.13
C HIS A 155 2.64 3.93 3.39
N VAL A 156 1.67 3.07 3.05
CA VAL A 156 0.40 3.46 2.44
C VAL A 156 -0.73 2.74 3.17
N ASP A 157 -1.80 3.45 3.49
CA ASP A 157 -3.00 2.89 4.11
C ASP A 157 -4.31 3.47 3.59
N THR A 158 -5.44 2.80 3.84
CA THR A 158 -6.80 3.24 3.45
C THR A 158 -7.51 4.08 4.51
N GLY A 159 -6.82 4.52 5.56
CA GLY A 159 -7.37 5.39 6.60
C GLY A 159 -7.52 6.85 6.14
N PRO A 160 -7.83 7.77 7.07
CA PRO A 160 -7.95 9.20 6.76
C PRO A 160 -6.66 9.75 6.13
N VAL A 161 -6.83 10.65 5.16
CA VAL A 161 -5.74 11.35 4.48
C VAL A 161 -4.88 12.09 5.50
N ARG A 162 -3.65 11.62 5.66
CA ARG A 162 -2.67 12.17 6.59
C ARG A 162 -1.27 11.78 6.13
N TYR A 163 -0.29 12.60 6.46
CA TYR A 163 1.07 12.42 5.99
C TYR A 163 2.05 12.60 7.15
N TRP A 164 3.06 11.73 7.25
CA TRP A 164 4.06 11.79 8.31
C TRP A 164 5.44 11.31 7.86
#